data_AF-G9ZJG0-F1
#
_entry.id   AF-G9ZJG0-F1
#
_cell.length_a   1.000
_cell.length_b   1.000
_cell.length_c   1.000
_cell.angle_alpha   90.00
_cell.angle_beta   90.00
_cell.angle_gamma   90.00
#
_symmetry.space_group_name_H-M   'P 1'
#
loop_
_entity.id
_entity.type
_entity.pdbx_description
1 polymer ?
#
loop_
_entity_poly.entity_id
_entity_poly.type
_entity_poly.pdbx_seq_one_letter_code
_entity_poly.pdbx_strand_id
1 'polypeptide(L)'
;MLQQLDTADSVRREVAHRTAQKHKAEFGQFMTPSSVARFMASLFPPSTLQTCRLLDAGAGVGALSCAFLDRWVTGGFGFESVEAT
;
A
#
# COMPACT_ATOMS: atom_id res chain seq x y z
N MET A 1 8.11 -7.11 -13.76
CA MET A 1 6.86 -7.02 -12.98
C MET A 1 7.21 -6.29 -11.69
N LEU A 2 6.74 -5.06 -11.49
CA LEU A 2 6.98 -4.35 -10.24
C LEU A 2 6.21 -5.09 -9.14
N GLN A 3 6.93 -5.59 -8.14
CA GLN A 3 6.42 -6.31 -6.98
C GLN A 3 6.50 -5.40 -5.75
N GLN A 4 5.95 -4.18 -5.85
CA GLN A 4 6.07 -3.20 -4.77
C GLN A 4 5.35 -3.72 -3.52
N LEU A 5 4.19 -4.34 -3.69
CA LEU A 5 3.44 -4.88 -2.57
C LEU A 5 4.13 -6.07 -1.89
N ASP A 6 4.78 -6.95 -2.65
CA ASP A 6 5.50 -8.10 -2.07
C ASP A 6 6.73 -7.63 -1.27
N THR A 7 7.36 -6.55 -1.73
CA THR A 7 8.45 -5.89 -1.00
C THR A 7 7.93 -5.31 0.33
N ALA A 8 6.82 -4.56 0.28
CA ALA A 8 6.20 -4.01 1.49
C ALA A 8 5.73 -5.11 2.47
N ASP A 9 5.20 -6.24 1.97
CA ASP A 9 4.82 -7.37 2.83
C ASP A 9 6.02 -8.08 3.45
N SER A 10 7.15 -8.13 2.73
CA SER A 10 8.41 -8.66 3.27
C SER A 10 8.93 -7.79 4.42
N VAL A 11 8.96 -6.46 4.22
CA VAL A 11 9.32 -5.49 5.27
C VAL A 11 8.35 -5.58 6.45
N ARG A 12 7.04 -5.69 6.18
CA ARG A 12 6.02 -5.88 7.21
C ARG A 12 6.34 -7.08 8.12
N ARG A 13 6.72 -8.22 7.54
CA ARG A 13 7.06 -9.43 8.31
C ARG A 13 8.31 -9.20 9.15
N GLU A 14 9.35 -8.61 8.58
CA GLU A 14 10.58 -8.29 9.30
C GLU A 14 10.33 -7.37 10.50
N VAL A 15 9.60 -6.27 10.30
CA VAL A 15 9.20 -5.35 11.37
C VAL A 15 8.34 -6.06 12.41
N ALA A 16 7.39 -6.89 11.97
CA ALA A 16 6.53 -7.63 12.88
C ALA A 16 7.31 -8.58 13.80
N HIS A 17 8.42 -9.15 13.34
CA HIS A 17 9.31 -10.00 14.15
C HIS A 17 10.20 -9.20 15.11
N ARG A 18 10.61 -7.99 14.74
CA ARG A 18 11.52 -7.15 15.53
C ARG A 18 10.81 -6.30 16.57
N THR A 19 9.52 -6.05 16.41
CA THR A 19 8.74 -5.19 17.32
C THR A 19 7.97 -6.03 18.34
N ALA A 20 8.28 -5.83 19.63
CA ALA A 20 7.58 -6.47 20.74
C ALA A 20 6.09 -6.10 20.76
N GLN A 21 5.23 -7.04 21.19
CA GLN A 21 3.77 -6.84 21.24
C GLN A 21 3.36 -5.62 22.08
N LYS A 22 4.04 -5.38 23.21
CA LYS A 22 3.80 -4.22 24.07
C LYS A 22 4.01 -2.89 23.31
N HIS A 23 5.07 -2.81 22.51
CA HIS A 23 5.39 -1.63 21.69
C HIS A 23 4.34 -1.41 20.58
N LYS A 24 3.88 -2.47 19.92
CA LYS A 24 2.80 -2.37 18.92
C LYS A 24 1.51 -1.81 19.53
N ALA A 25 1.15 -2.27 20.73
CA ALA A 25 -0.05 -1.81 21.42
C ALA A 25 0.07 -0.36 21.88
N GLU A 26 1.22 0.02 22.44
CA GLU A 26 1.47 1.38 22.94
C GLU A 26 1.44 2.43 21.84
N PHE A 27 1.97 2.10 20.65
CA PHE A 27 2.04 3.02 19.51
C PHE A 27 0.98 2.77 18.43
N GLY A 28 0.05 1.82 18.62
CA GLY A 28 -0.96 1.47 17.62
C GLY A 28 -0.40 0.93 16.29
N GLN A 29 0.81 0.35 16.30
CA GLN A 29 1.53 -0.05 15.09
C GLN A 29 1.12 -1.45 14.60
N PHE A 30 0.03 -1.50 13.83
CA PHE A 30 -0.46 -2.70 13.16
C PHE A 30 -0.40 -2.50 11.65
N MET A 31 0.49 -3.24 11.00
CA MET A 31 0.77 -3.08 9.58
C MET A 31 -0.13 -3.98 8.72
N THR A 32 -0.63 -3.43 7.62
CA THR A 32 -1.59 -4.08 6.72
C THR A 32 -0.97 -5.22 5.91
N PRO A 33 -1.51 -6.46 5.93
CA PRO A 33 -1.07 -7.55 5.06
C PRO A 33 -1.38 -7.32 3.58
N SER A 34 -0.59 -7.91 2.68
CA SER A 34 -0.74 -7.73 1.22
C SER A 34 -2.13 -8.09 0.68
N SER A 35 -2.79 -9.11 1.24
CA SER A 35 -4.15 -9.49 0.82
C SER A 35 -5.18 -8.41 1.12
N VAL A 36 -5.07 -7.76 2.28
CA VAL A 36 -5.95 -6.65 2.69
C VAL A 36 -5.64 -5.41 1.87
N ALA A 37 -4.36 -5.10 1.64
CA ALA A 37 -3.98 -3.98 0.79
C ALA A 37 -4.49 -4.13 -0.65
N ARG A 38 -4.43 -5.33 -1.25
CA ARG A 38 -5.05 -5.62 -2.55
C ARG A 38 -6.56 -5.42 -2.55
N PHE A 39 -7.23 -5.88 -1.50
CA PHE A 39 -8.66 -5.67 -1.34
C PHE A 39 -8.98 -4.17 -1.29
N MET A 40 -8.30 -3.40 -0.43
CA MET A 40 -8.49 -1.94 -0.35
C MET A 40 -8.17 -1.23 -1.68
N ALA A 41 -7.09 -1.61 -2.37
CA ALA A 41 -6.74 -1.08 -3.68
C ALA A 41 -7.82 -1.37 -4.74
N SER A 42 -8.55 -2.49 -4.62
CA SER A 42 -9.66 -2.82 -5.53
C SER A 42 -10.88 -1.92 -5.34
N LEU A 43 -11.04 -1.28 -4.17
CA LEU A 43 -12.16 -0.38 -3.87
C LEU A 43 -12.01 1.01 -4.51
N PHE A 44 -10.82 1.38 -4.99
CA PHE A 44 -10.64 2.62 -5.73
C PHE A 44 -11.46 2.59 -7.02
N PRO A 45 -12.33 3.59 -7.25
CA PRO A 45 -13.18 3.62 -8.43
C PRO A 45 -12.36 3.89 -9.69
N PRO A 46 -12.89 3.54 -10.88
CA PRO A 46 -12.37 4.07 -12.13
C PRO A 46 -12.30 5.61 -12.07
N SER A 47 -11.29 6.17 -12.73
CA SER A 47 -11.11 7.62 -12.81
C SER A 47 -10.82 8.02 -14.25
N THR A 48 -11.36 9.16 -14.66
CA THR A 48 -11.10 9.79 -15.96
C THR A 48 -9.99 10.84 -15.90
N LEU A 49 -9.43 11.07 -14.71
CA LEU A 49 -8.31 11.99 -14.53
C LEU A 49 -7.06 11.45 -15.26
N GLN A 50 -6.26 12.36 -15.81
CA GLN A 50 -4.99 12.00 -16.44
C GLN A 50 -3.86 11.86 -15.41
N THR A 51 -3.90 12.65 -14.33
CA THR A 51 -2.93 12.60 -13.23
C THR A 51 -3.62 12.20 -11.93
N CYS A 52 -3.04 11.25 -11.21
CA CYS A 52 -3.46 10.88 -9.87
C CYS A 52 -2.51 11.47 -8.83
N ARG A 53 -3.07 12.07 -7.78
CA ARG A 53 -2.35 12.34 -6.52
C ARG A 53 -2.94 11.43 -5.45
N LEU A 54 -2.16 10.45 -5.02
CA LEU A 54 -2.56 9.47 -4.02
C LEU A 54 -2.04 9.89 -2.65
N LEU A 55 -2.95 9.98 -1.68
CA LEU A 55 -2.64 10.17 -0.27
C LEU A 55 -2.86 8.85 0.48
N ASP A 56 -1.82 8.34 1.14
CA ASP A 56 -1.91 7.20 2.05
C ASP A 56 -1.63 7.66 3.49
N ALA A 57 -2.64 8.23 4.14
CA ALA A 57 -2.49 8.77 5.49
C ALA A 57 -2.19 7.65 6.50
N GLY A 58 -1.04 7.75 7.16
CA GLY A 58 -0.61 6.70 8.09
C GLY A 58 -0.14 5.42 7.39
N ALA A 59 0.44 5.55 6.18
CA ALA A 59 0.85 4.45 5.30
C ALA A 59 1.68 3.32 5.96
N GLY A 60 2.39 3.61 7.05
CA GLY A 60 3.30 2.65 7.68
C GLY A 60 4.37 2.20 6.69
N VAL A 61 4.35 0.92 6.29
CA VAL A 61 5.24 0.37 5.27
C VAL A 61 4.79 0.66 3.82
N GLY A 62 3.69 1.41 3.62
CA GLY A 62 3.19 1.79 2.29
C GLY A 62 2.37 0.72 1.59
N ALA A 63 1.81 -0.25 2.32
CA ALA A 63 1.15 -1.41 1.70
C ALA A 63 0.01 -1.02 0.75
N LEU A 64 -0.82 -0.03 1.11
CA LEU A 64 -1.90 0.43 0.25
C LEU A 64 -1.38 1.17 -0.98
N SER A 65 -0.44 2.11 -0.83
CA SER A 65 0.23 2.76 -1.96
C SER A 65 0.84 1.74 -2.91
N CYS A 66 1.57 0.75 -2.40
CA CYS A 66 2.16 -0.32 -3.22
C CYS A 66 1.10 -1.12 -3.98
N ALA A 67 0.00 -1.52 -3.32
CA ALA A 67 -1.09 -2.25 -3.96
C ALA A 67 -1.80 -1.40 -5.03
N PHE A 68 -1.98 -0.10 -4.79
CA PHE A 68 -2.54 0.83 -5.77
C PHE A 68 -1.62 0.97 -7.00
N LEU A 69 -0.31 1.17 -6.79
CA LEU A 69 0.67 1.30 -7.85
C LEU A 69 0.79 0.01 -8.67
N ASP A 70 0.78 -1.16 -8.03
CA ASP A 70 0.76 -2.46 -8.70
C ASP A 70 -0.51 -2.61 -9.57
N ARG A 71 -1.68 -2.17 -9.08
CA ARG A 71 -2.92 -2.11 -9.87
C ARG A 71 -2.82 -1.13 -11.04
N TRP A 72 -2.18 0.02 -10.87
CA TRP A 72 -1.99 0.99 -11.96
C TRP A 72 -1.10 0.44 -13.07
N VAL A 73 0.08 -0.09 -12.75
CA VAL A 73 1.03 -0.61 -13.75
C VAL A 73 0.51 -1.87 -14.48
N THR A 74 -0.48 -2.56 -13.90
CA THR A 74 -1.17 -3.69 -14.54
C THR A 74 -2.39 -3.27 -15.36
N GLY A 75 -2.62 -1.97 -15.54
CA GLY A 75 -3.69 -1.42 -16.37
C GLY A 75 -5.04 -1.25 -15.67
N GLY A 76 -5.07 -1.35 -14.34
CA GLY A 76 -6.28 -1.13 -13.53
C GLY A 76 -6.74 0.33 -13.47
N PHE A 77 -5.93 1.27 -13.99
CA PHE A 77 -6.23 2.69 -14.14
C PHE A 77 -5.61 3.26 -15.42
N GLY A 78 -6.20 4.34 -15.94
CA GLY A 78 -5.75 5.04 -17.15
C GLY A 78 -4.94 6.32 -16.89
N PHE A 79 -4.30 6.44 -15.72
CA PHE A 79 -3.49 7.63 -15.41
C PHE A 79 -2.20 7.65 -16.25
N GLU A 80 -1.85 8.81 -16.80
CA GLU A 80 -0.56 9.07 -17.43
C GLU A 80 0.55 9.20 -16.37
N SER A 81 0.21 9.70 -15.18
CA SER A 81 1.14 9.86 -14.05
C SER A 81 0.44 9.68 -12.70
N VAL A 82 1.17 9.13 -11.72
CA VAL A 82 0.74 9.02 -10.32
C VAL A 82 1.82 9.63 -9.44
N GLU A 83 1.42 10.57 -8.59
CA GLU A 83 2.23 11.07 -7.49
C GLU A 83 1.68 10.47 -6.18
N ALA A 84 2.49 9.70 -5.46
CA ALA A 84 2.11 9.13 -4.17
C ALA A 84 2.86 9.85 -3.04
N THR A 85 2.11 10.29 -2.03
CA THR A 85 2.61 11.01 -0.84
C THR A 85 2.05 10.44 0.45
#